data_AF-A0AAW2X943-F1
#
_entry.id   AF-A0AAW2X943-F1
#
_cell.length_a   1.000
_cell.length_b   1.000
_cell.length_c   1.000
_cell.angle_alpha   90.00
_cell.angle_beta   90.00
_cell.angle_gamma   90.00
#
_symmetry.space_group_name_H-M   'P 1'
#
loop_
_entity.id
_entity.type
_entity.pdbx_description
1 polymer ?
#
loop_
_entity_poly.entity_id
_entity_poly.type
_entity_poly.pdbx_seq_one_letter_code
_entity_poly.pdbx_strand_id
1 'polypeptide(L)'
;MAVNVAPFKLKDIAKDSVASKNNVPYQKPQRKLTLKEVQGRQYPFLDSDVSGIFDDLLEANLIDLPEMKCPEEAEQKDDPKY
;
A
#
# COMPACT_ATOMS: atom_id res chain seq x y z
N MET A 1 25.78 -6.44 -3.43
CA MET A 1 25.64 -5.20 -4.24
C MET A 1 25.15 -4.10 -3.32
N ALA A 2 25.88 -3.00 -3.17
CA ALA A 2 25.47 -1.87 -2.32
C ALA A 2 24.73 -0.83 -3.18
N VAL A 3 23.47 -0.55 -2.88
CA VAL A 3 22.63 0.39 -3.63
C VAL A 3 22.67 1.73 -2.90
N ASN A 4 23.26 2.75 -3.52
CA ASN A 4 23.37 4.09 -2.95
C ASN A 4 22.13 4.90 -3.33
N VAL A 5 21.28 5.24 -2.37
CA VAL A 5 20.05 6.02 -2.60
C VAL A 5 20.28 7.43 -2.07
N ALA A 6 20.53 8.38 -2.97
CA ALA A 6 20.69 9.77 -2.59
C ALA A 6 19.32 10.41 -2.32
N PRO A 7 19.12 11.09 -1.18
CA PRO A 7 17.84 11.74 -0.87
C PRO A 7 17.66 12.98 -1.77
N PHE A 8 16.63 12.98 -2.60
CA PHE A 8 16.23 14.18 -3.34
C PHE A 8 15.56 15.16 -2.37
N LYS A 9 15.98 16.43 -2.41
CA LYS A 9 15.44 17.50 -1.55
C LYS A 9 14.28 18.19 -2.27
N LEU A 10 13.07 18.03 -1.74
CA LEU A 10 11.92 18.86 -2.11
C LEU A 10 12.16 20.28 -1.60
N LYS A 11 12.00 21.26 -2.49
CA LYS A 11 12.15 22.68 -2.17
C LYS A 11 10.82 23.18 -1.63
N ASP A 12 10.80 23.60 -0.38
CA ASP A 12 9.61 24.16 0.26
C ASP A 12 9.11 25.38 -0.52
N ILE A 13 7.82 25.35 -0.91
CA ILE A 13 7.12 26.53 -1.43
C ILE A 13 6.83 27.43 -0.22
N ALA A 14 7.32 28.67 -0.28
CA ALA A 14 7.19 29.65 0.78
C ALA A 14 5.75 30.17 0.92
N LYS A 15 5.26 30.07 2.17
CA LYS A 15 4.29 30.91 2.91
C LYS A 15 3.34 31.82 2.11
N ASP A 16 2.05 31.47 2.17
CA ASP A 16 0.96 32.43 2.39
C ASP A 16 0.13 32.00 3.61
N SER A 17 -0.11 32.96 4.49
CA SER A 17 -0.70 32.76 5.81
C SER A 17 -2.22 32.62 5.76
N VAL A 18 -2.73 31.43 6.07
CA VAL A 18 -4.06 31.28 6.68
C VAL A 18 -3.90 30.32 7.85
N ALA A 19 -4.14 30.84 9.06
CA ALA A 19 -4.20 30.07 10.29
C ALA A 19 -5.36 29.06 10.21
N SER A 20 -5.12 27.94 9.53
CA SER A 20 -5.99 26.78 9.60
C SER A 20 -5.73 26.12 10.94
N LYS A 21 -6.70 26.23 11.84
CA LYS A 21 -6.70 25.52 13.12
C LYS A 21 -6.63 24.04 12.79
N ASN A 22 -5.44 23.45 12.94
CA ASN A 22 -5.22 22.02 12.86
C ASN A 22 -5.99 21.35 14.01
N ASN A 23 -7.27 21.07 13.79
CA ASN A 23 -7.96 20.02 14.55
C ASN A 23 -7.32 18.72 14.09
N VAL A 24 -6.19 18.35 14.69
CA VAL A 24 -5.66 16.99 14.56
C VAL A 24 -6.74 16.12 15.22
N PRO A 25 -7.51 15.31 14.47
CA PRO A 25 -8.43 14.41 15.13
C PRO A 25 -7.57 13.48 15.97
N TYR A 26 -7.87 13.42 17.27
CA TYR A 26 -7.29 12.46 18.19
C TYR A 26 -7.17 11.12 17.47
N GLN A 27 -5.94 10.70 17.17
CA GLN A 27 -5.68 9.39 16.62
C GLN A 27 -6.15 8.42 17.69
N LYS A 28 -7.33 7.83 17.50
CA LYS A 28 -7.79 6.74 18.34
C LYS A 28 -6.65 5.73 18.38
N PRO A 29 -6.24 5.23 19.56
CA PRO A 29 -5.25 4.16 19.62
C PRO A 29 -5.71 3.09 18.65
N GLN A 30 -4.84 2.70 17.72
CA GLN A 30 -5.16 1.74 16.66
C GLN A 30 -5.50 0.40 17.31
N ARG A 31 -6.77 0.25 17.69
CA ARG A 31 -7.32 -1.02 18.13
C ARG A 31 -7.14 -1.97 16.96
N LYS A 32 -6.43 -3.07 17.18
CA LYS A 32 -6.31 -4.14 16.20
C LYS A 32 -7.71 -4.60 15.83
N LEU A 33 -8.05 -4.45 14.55
CA LEU A 33 -9.31 -4.95 14.03
C LEU A 33 -9.28 -6.47 14.05
N THR A 34 -10.42 -7.07 14.40
CA THR A 34 -10.65 -8.50 14.26
C THR A 34 -10.79 -8.88 12.78
N LEU A 35 -10.52 -10.13 12.44
CA LEU A 35 -10.61 -10.61 11.04
C LEU A 35 -11.97 -10.31 10.40
N LYS A 36 -13.06 -10.55 11.15
CA LYS A 36 -14.43 -10.27 10.70
C LYS A 36 -14.65 -8.78 10.41
N GLU A 37 -14.08 -7.91 11.23
CA GLU A 37 -14.17 -6.47 11.04
C GLU A 37 -13.38 -6.01 9.80
N VAL A 38 -12.24 -6.64 9.48
CA VAL A 38 -11.47 -6.30 8.27
C VAL A 38 -12.19 -6.81 7.02
N GLN A 39 -12.66 -8.06 7.02
CA GLN A 39 -13.38 -8.65 5.89
C GLN A 39 -14.70 -7.94 5.58
N GLY A 40 -15.39 -7.42 6.61
CA GLY A 40 -16.62 -6.66 6.44
C GLY A 40 -16.41 -5.22 5.95
N ARG A 41 -15.16 -4.74 5.86
CA ARG A 41 -14.90 -3.43 5.25
C ARG A 41 -15.03 -3.55 3.74
N GLN A 42 -16.05 -2.89 3.21
CA GLN A 42 -16.14 -2.63 1.79
C GLN A 42 -15.05 -1.63 1.41
N TYR A 43 -14.18 -2.02 0.49
CA TYR A 43 -13.20 -1.12 -0.08
C TYR A 43 -13.93 -0.13 -1.02
N PRO A 44 -13.58 1.17 -1.02
CA PRO A 44 -14.34 2.18 -1.77
C PRO A 44 -14.08 2.17 -3.28
N PHE A 45 -13.28 1.23 -3.78
CA PHE A 45 -12.95 1.10 -5.19
C PHE A 45 -13.83 0.04 -5.83
N LEU A 46 -14.26 0.29 -7.06
CA LEU A 46 -14.95 -0.72 -7.85
C LEU A 46 -13.96 -1.80 -8.27
N ASP A 47 -14.38 -3.07 -8.27
CA ASP A 47 -13.51 -4.18 -8.67
C ASP A 47 -12.97 -4.01 -10.10
N SER A 48 -13.74 -3.35 -10.97
CA SER A 48 -13.34 -3.01 -12.34
C SER A 48 -12.23 -1.96 -12.41
N ASP A 49 -12.14 -1.06 -11.43
CA ASP A 49 -11.13 0.00 -11.39
C ASP A 49 -9.79 -0.53 -10.89
N VAL A 50 -9.82 -1.58 -10.05
CA VAL A 50 -8.62 -2.12 -9.39
C VAL A 50 -7.56 -2.54 -10.40
N SER A 51 -7.95 -3.19 -11.50
CA SER A 51 -6.98 -3.66 -12.51
C SER A 51 -6.28 -2.51 -13.22
N GLY A 52 -7.02 -1.48 -13.65
CA GLY A 52 -6.44 -0.34 -14.35
C GLY A 52 -5.50 0.47 -13.46
N ILE A 53 -5.88 0.67 -12.19
CA ILE A 53 -5.00 1.33 -11.20
C ILE A 53 -3.72 0.50 -11.00
N PHE A 54 -3.83 -0.83 -10.99
CA PHE A 54 -2.66 -1.69 -10.82
C PHE A 54 -1.68 -1.55 -11.98
N ASP A 55 -2.18 -1.51 -13.21
CA ASP A 55 -1.36 -1.34 -14.42
C ASP A 55 -0.65 0.01 -14.43
N ASP A 56 -1.37 1.10 -14.12
CA ASP A 56 -0.81 2.46 -14.04
C ASP A 56 0.33 2.54 -13.01
N LEU A 57 0.18 1.88 -11.85
CA LEU A 57 1.19 1.87 -10.80
C LEU A 57 2.45 1.11 -11.20
N LEU A 58 2.30 0.01 -11.95
CA LEU A 58 3.42 -0.76 -12.48
C LEU A 58 4.14 0.01 -13.58
N GLU A 59 3.41 0.65 -14.49
CA GLU A 59 3.99 1.49 -15.55
C GLU A 59 4.79 2.65 -14.95
N ALA A 60 4.26 3.28 -13.90
CA ALA A 60 4.93 4.33 -13.17
C ALA A 60 6.10 3.83 -12.29
N ASN A 61 6.34 2.51 -12.20
CA ASN A 61 7.29 1.87 -11.28
C ASN A 61 7.11 2.38 -9.82
N LEU A 62 5.86 2.67 -9.43
CA LEU A 62 5.50 3.08 -8.06
C LEU A 62 5.43 1.89 -7.11
N ILE A 63 5.20 0.70 -7.67
CA ILE A 63 5.22 -0.59 -6.98
C ILE A 63 6.05 -1.57 -7.81
N ASP A 64 6.77 -2.46 -7.13
CA ASP A 64 7.48 -3.57 -7.76
C ASP A 64 6.78 -4.88 -7.38
N LEU A 65 6.56 -5.75 -8.37
CA LEU A 65 6.12 -7.11 -8.11
C LEU A 65 7.32 -7.93 -7.64
N PRO A 66 7.29 -8.48 -6.40
CA PRO A 66 8.35 -9.39 -5.99
C PRO A 66 8.31 -10.63 -6.87
N GLU A 67 9.48 -11.04 -7.35
CA GLU A 67 9.61 -12.35 -7.97
C GLU A 67 9.19 -13.43 -6.96
N MET A 68 8.31 -14.33 -7.39
CA MET A 68 7.85 -15.46 -6.58
C MET A 68 9.07 -16.27 -6.14
N LYS A 69 9.42 -16.21 -4.85
CA LYS A 69 10.66 -16.82 -4.32
C LYS A 69 10.58 -18.34 -4.14
N CYS A 70 9.38 -18.93 -4.18
CA CYS A 70 9.17 -20.37 -4.03
C CYS A 70 8.31 -20.92 -5.19
N PRO A 71 8.92 -21.34 -6.31
CA PRO A 71 8.20 -22.12 -7.31
C PRO A 71 7.67 -23.45 -6.77
N GLU A 72 8.36 -24.06 -5.79
CA GLU A 72 8.00 -25.36 -5.23
C GLU A 72 6.74 -25.33 -4.34
N GLU A 73 6.48 -24.24 -3.60
CA GLU A 73 5.24 -24.06 -2.84
C GLU A 73 4.02 -23.78 -3.74
N ALA A 74 4.23 -23.21 -4.93
CA ALA A 74 3.15 -22.95 -5.88
C ALA A 74 2.63 -24.26 -6.53
N GLU A 75 3.47 -25.28 -6.65
CA GLU A 75 3.09 -26.62 -7.12
C GLU A 75 2.46 -27.49 -6.03
N GLN A 76 2.59 -27.13 -4.74
CA GLN A 76 2.03 -27.84 -3.60
C GLN A 76 0.55 -27.54 -3.30
N LYS A 77 -0.19 -27.02 -4.29
CA LYS A 77 -1.61 -26.71 -4.11
C LYS A 77 -2.49 -27.95 -3.90
N ASP A 78 -2.01 -29.11 -4.34
CA ASP A 78 -2.69 -30.41 -4.26
C ASP A 78 -1.90 -31.45 -3.43
N ASP A 79 -1.11 -31.03 -2.43
CA ASP A 79 -0.47 -31.99 -1.52
C ASP A 79 -1.53 -32.65 -0.63
N PRO A 80 -1.78 -33.97 -0.76
CA PRO A 80 -2.78 -34.68 0.06
C PRO A 80 -2.41 -34.75 1.56
N LYS A 81 -1.23 -34.26 1.94
CA LYS A 81 -0.73 -34.23 3.31
C LYS A 81 -1.11 -32.96 4.08
N TYR A 82 -1.69 -31.95 3.43
CA TYR A 82 -2.15 -30.68 4.03
C TYR A 82 -3.65 -30.45 3.87
#